data_AF-A0A931VQS9-F1
#
_entry.id   AF-A0A931VQS9-F1
#
_cell.length_a   1.000
_cell.length_b   1.000
_cell.length_c   1.000
_cell.angle_alpha   90.00
_cell.angle_beta   90.00
_cell.angle_gamma   90.00
#
_symmetry.space_group_name_H-M   'P 1'
#
loop_
_entity.id
_entity.type
_entity.pdbx_description
1 polymer ?
#
loop_
_entity_poly.entity_id
_entity_poly.type
_entity_poly.pdbx_seq_one_letter_code
_entity_poly.pdbx_strand_id
1 'polypeptide(L)'
;MFVASSPLNEKVLAHLCGRLKTDELIALPDGVRDPYMSQGSHPDVVERVWKKLGEVLPVDCRCLVYGTPALVQPVSGVILTFCLGTQYCMRLTSSLLEEALKLGVKTSTQWSGGAATDATQIFGADWIFGNWKNEELQWCREVYEFYDHLPEMK
;
A
#
# COMPACT_ATOMS: atom_id res chain seq x y z
N MET A 1 4.78 15.77 -8.88
CA MET A 1 4.41 15.97 -7.45
C MET A 1 3.50 14.81 -7.10
N PHE A 2 3.83 13.98 -6.10
CA PHE A 2 2.95 12.90 -5.68
C PHE A 2 1.71 13.50 -5.03
N VAL A 3 0.54 13.08 -5.48
CA VAL A 3 -0.72 13.36 -4.80
C VAL A 3 -1.44 12.04 -4.61
N ALA A 4 -1.66 11.60 -3.37
CA ALA A 4 -2.50 10.43 -3.11
C ALA A 4 -4.00 10.78 -3.18
N SER A 5 -4.39 11.67 -4.08
CA SER A 5 -5.72 12.29 -4.14
C SER A 5 -6.76 11.48 -4.93
N SER A 6 -6.41 10.29 -5.40
CA SER A 6 -7.37 9.43 -6.10
C SER A 6 -8.58 9.14 -5.21
N PRO A 7 -9.82 9.28 -5.71
CA PRO A 7 -11.03 8.83 -5.00
C PRO A 7 -10.96 7.36 -4.53
N LEU A 8 -10.18 6.53 -5.22
CA LEU A 8 -9.96 5.13 -4.84
C LEU A 8 -9.25 4.99 -3.48
N ASN A 9 -8.57 6.03 -3.01
CA ASN A 9 -7.84 6.01 -1.75
C ASN A 9 -8.68 6.43 -0.55
N GLU A 10 -9.92 6.91 -0.72
CA GLU A 10 -10.72 7.54 0.35
C GLU A 10 -10.69 6.75 1.67
N LYS A 11 -11.01 5.45 1.60
CA LYS A 11 -11.01 4.55 2.75
C LYS A 11 -9.63 4.34 3.37
N VAL A 12 -8.60 4.22 2.55
CA VAL A 12 -7.21 4.07 3.01
C VAL A 12 -6.75 5.34 3.70
N LEU A 13 -7.01 6.51 3.10
CA LEU A 13 -6.67 7.81 3.69
C LEU A 13 -7.40 8.02 5.02
N ALA A 14 -8.70 7.72 5.08
CA ALA A 14 -9.47 7.81 6.32
C ALA A 14 -8.90 6.91 7.43
N HIS A 15 -8.39 5.72 7.08
CA HIS A 15 -7.77 4.81 8.04
C HIS A 15 -6.37 5.26 8.49
N LEU A 16 -5.54 5.77 7.57
CA LEU A 16 -4.18 6.20 7.89
C LEU A 16 -4.15 7.54 8.61
N CYS A 17 -5.12 8.42 8.31
CA CYS A 17 -5.31 9.69 8.99
C CYS A 17 -5.57 9.44 10.49
N GLY A 18 -4.66 9.90 11.34
CA GLY A 18 -4.74 9.74 12.80
C GLY A 18 -4.05 8.50 13.37
N ARG A 19 -3.51 7.60 12.52
CA ARG A 19 -2.69 6.47 13.02
C ARG A 19 -1.35 6.96 13.58
N LEU A 20 -0.76 7.96 12.93
CA LEU A 20 0.48 8.61 13.36
C LEU A 20 0.22 10.09 13.63
N LYS A 21 1.09 10.71 14.44
CA LYS A 21 1.02 12.15 14.77
C LYS A 21 1.61 12.99 13.64
N THR A 22 0.98 12.99 12.48
CA THR A 22 1.32 13.86 11.35
C THR A 22 0.07 14.25 10.57
N ASP A 23 0.03 15.51 10.15
CA ASP A 23 -1.03 16.05 9.27
C ASP A 23 -0.59 16.07 7.80
N GLU A 24 0.67 15.72 7.52
CA GLU A 24 1.22 15.70 6.16
C GLU A 24 0.70 14.46 5.40
N LEU A 25 -0.12 14.71 4.37
CA LEU A 25 -0.71 13.66 3.54
C LEU A 25 0.36 12.85 2.81
N ILE A 26 1.34 13.51 2.19
CA ILE A 26 2.45 12.86 1.47
C ILE A 26 3.78 13.48 1.86
N ALA A 27 4.72 12.65 2.31
CA ALA A 27 6.13 12.99 2.45
C ALA A 27 7.00 12.06 1.60
N LEU A 28 8.14 12.56 1.12
CA LEU A 28 9.16 11.72 0.46
C LEU A 28 10.07 11.06 1.52
N PRO A 29 10.59 9.84 1.28
CA PRO A 29 11.46 9.16 2.24
C PRO A 29 12.69 9.98 2.67
N ASP A 30 13.29 10.72 1.74
CA ASP A 30 14.48 11.54 2.00
C ASP A 30 14.15 12.82 2.79
N GLY A 31 12.87 13.16 2.91
CA GLY A 31 12.39 14.32 3.66
C GLY A 31 12.12 14.04 5.14
N VAL A 32 12.23 12.78 5.59
CA VAL A 32 11.92 12.39 6.97
C VAL A 32 13.12 11.72 7.64
N ARG A 33 13.19 11.86 8.97
CA ARG A 33 14.20 11.18 9.77
C ARG A 33 13.89 9.68 9.87
N ASP A 34 14.91 8.85 9.62
CA ASP A 34 14.88 7.40 9.82
C ASP A 34 13.63 6.71 9.20
N PRO A 35 13.41 6.83 7.87
CA PRO A 35 12.16 6.43 7.19
C PRO A 35 11.83 4.93 7.32
N TYR A 36 12.82 4.09 7.66
CA TYR A 36 12.64 2.66 7.89
C TYR A 36 12.29 2.28 9.34
N MET A 37 12.67 3.09 10.33
CA MET A 37 12.65 2.70 11.74
C MET A 37 11.59 3.45 12.56
N SER A 38 11.14 4.63 12.11
CA SER A 38 10.32 5.54 12.93
C SER A 38 8.90 5.76 12.42
N GLN A 39 8.41 4.90 11.51
CA GLN A 39 7.16 5.11 10.77
C GLN A 39 6.06 4.09 11.14
N GLY A 40 6.13 3.56 12.38
CA GLY A 40 5.08 2.71 12.96
C GLY A 40 4.88 1.35 12.27
N SER A 41 5.86 0.88 11.49
CA SER A 41 5.85 -0.41 10.81
C SER A 41 7.20 -1.11 10.97
N HIS A 42 7.20 -2.45 10.95
CA HIS A 42 8.42 -3.23 11.12
C HIS A 42 9.40 -3.01 9.96
N PRO A 43 10.72 -2.89 10.19
CA PRO A 43 11.69 -2.61 9.13
C PRO A 43 11.64 -3.59 7.95
N ASP A 44 11.48 -4.89 8.22
CA ASP A 44 11.36 -5.91 7.16
C ASP A 44 10.14 -5.69 6.25
N VAL A 45 9.04 -5.18 6.80
CA VAL A 45 7.84 -4.84 6.01
C VAL A 45 8.13 -3.62 5.15
N VAL A 46 8.77 -2.60 5.71
CA VAL A 46 9.17 -1.41 4.96
C VAL A 46 10.14 -1.78 3.84
N GLU A 47 11.10 -2.65 4.11
CA GLU A 47 12.02 -3.20 3.10
C GLU A 47 11.29 -4.00 2.04
N ARG A 48 10.36 -4.88 2.43
CA ARG A 48 9.53 -5.63 1.48
C ARG A 48 8.79 -4.71 0.53
N VAL A 49 8.09 -3.70 1.07
CA VAL A 49 7.30 -2.76 0.28
C VAL A 49 8.20 -1.87 -0.58
N TRP A 50 9.19 -1.20 -0.02
CA TRP A 50 9.98 -0.22 -0.78
C TRP A 50 11.10 -0.82 -1.63
N LYS A 51 11.74 -1.91 -1.20
CA LYS A 51 12.89 -2.50 -1.91
C LYS A 51 12.55 -3.70 -2.75
N LYS A 52 11.54 -4.50 -2.41
CA LYS A 52 11.16 -5.66 -3.25
C LYS A 52 10.01 -5.30 -4.18
N LEU A 53 8.87 -4.89 -3.64
CA LEU A 53 7.73 -4.49 -4.45
C LEU A 53 7.99 -3.19 -5.23
N GLY A 54 8.67 -2.22 -4.61
CA GLY A 54 9.02 -0.95 -5.28
C GLY A 54 10.05 -1.10 -6.41
N GLU A 55 10.96 -2.08 -6.34
CA GLU A 55 12.05 -2.26 -7.33
C GLU A 55 11.55 -2.70 -8.70
N VAL A 56 10.39 -3.37 -8.78
CA VAL A 56 9.80 -3.81 -10.05
C VAL A 56 9.03 -2.70 -10.78
N LEU A 57 8.78 -1.57 -10.12
CA LEU A 57 8.05 -0.44 -10.69
C LEU A 57 8.96 0.40 -11.61
N PRO A 58 8.41 1.01 -12.68
CA PRO A 58 9.25 1.67 -13.69
C PRO A 58 9.86 2.99 -13.22
N VAL A 59 9.34 3.54 -12.12
CA VAL A 59 9.76 4.78 -11.49
C VAL A 59 9.70 4.64 -9.98
N ASP A 60 10.41 5.50 -9.26
CA ASP A 60 10.32 5.53 -7.80
C ASP A 60 8.89 5.90 -7.38
N CYS A 61 8.20 4.99 -6.68
CA CYS A 61 6.84 5.19 -6.18
C CYS A 61 6.81 5.32 -4.65
N ARG A 62 7.97 5.38 -4.00
CA ARG A 62 8.08 5.35 -2.53
C ARG A 62 7.67 6.71 -1.96
N CYS A 63 6.77 6.66 -1.00
CA CYS A 63 6.40 7.82 -0.19
C CYS A 63 5.92 7.38 1.19
N LEU A 64 5.62 8.36 2.04
CA LEU A 64 4.87 8.16 3.27
C LEU A 64 3.49 8.79 3.11
N VAL A 65 2.43 8.02 3.33
CA VAL A 65 1.04 8.50 3.38
C VAL A 65 0.65 8.68 4.84
N TYR A 66 0.44 9.91 5.32
CA TYR A 66 0.28 10.20 6.75
C TYR A 66 1.37 9.54 7.61
N GLY A 67 2.63 9.65 7.18
CA GLY A 67 3.78 9.02 7.85
C GLY A 67 3.85 7.49 7.69
N THR A 68 2.96 6.86 6.93
CA THR A 68 2.97 5.41 6.70
C THR A 68 3.70 5.06 5.41
N PRO A 69 4.75 4.21 5.42
CA PRO A 69 5.46 3.82 4.23
C PRO A 69 4.54 3.13 3.21
N ALA A 70 4.55 3.62 1.98
CA ALA A 70 3.66 3.20 0.91
C ALA A 70 4.32 3.26 -0.47
N LEU A 71 3.66 2.64 -1.45
CA LEU A 71 3.88 2.81 -2.88
C LEU A 71 2.66 3.50 -3.49
N VAL A 72 2.87 4.64 -4.14
CA VAL A 72 1.83 5.42 -4.80
C VAL A 72 2.17 5.59 -6.27
N GLN A 73 1.21 5.24 -7.14
CA GLN A 73 1.31 5.45 -8.57
C GLN A 73 1.37 6.97 -8.84
N PRO A 74 2.42 7.50 -9.51
CA PRO A 74 2.69 8.93 -9.53
C PRO A 74 1.77 9.76 -10.44
N VAL A 75 1.11 9.15 -11.43
CA VAL A 75 0.23 9.79 -12.41
C VAL A 75 -1.20 9.85 -11.87
N SER A 76 -1.78 8.72 -11.49
CA SER A 76 -3.16 8.61 -10.99
C SER A 76 -3.28 8.87 -9.49
N GLY A 77 -2.17 8.84 -8.75
CA GLY A 77 -2.17 9.01 -7.30
C GLY A 77 -2.71 7.82 -6.53
N VAL A 78 -2.90 6.66 -7.16
CA VAL A 78 -3.47 5.47 -6.51
C VAL A 78 -2.45 4.84 -5.57
N ILE A 79 -2.86 4.56 -4.32
CA ILE A 79 -2.05 3.78 -3.38
C ILE A 79 -2.10 2.32 -3.82
N LEU A 80 -0.93 1.77 -4.17
CA LEU A 80 -0.73 0.39 -4.61
C LEU A 80 -0.51 -0.54 -3.43
N THR A 81 0.24 -0.07 -2.43
CA THR A 81 0.63 -0.86 -1.26
C THR A 81 0.95 0.07 -0.09
N PHE A 82 0.68 -0.34 1.15
CA PHE A 82 1.10 0.39 2.35
C PHE A 82 1.42 -0.55 3.52
N CYS A 83 2.27 -0.08 4.44
CA CYS A 83 2.69 -0.83 5.62
C CYS A 83 1.69 -0.70 6.78
N LEU A 84 1.47 -1.78 7.52
CA LEU A 84 0.52 -1.84 8.65
C LEU A 84 1.09 -2.72 9.78
N GLY A 85 1.86 -2.12 10.68
CA GLY A 85 2.51 -2.81 11.79
C GLY A 85 3.52 -3.84 11.28
N THR A 86 3.27 -5.12 11.52
CA THR A 86 4.09 -6.25 11.02
C THR A 86 3.56 -6.85 9.72
N GLN A 87 2.54 -6.24 9.12
CA GLN A 87 1.92 -6.66 7.86
C GLN A 87 1.96 -5.51 6.85
N TYR A 88 1.57 -5.79 5.61
CA TYR A 88 1.31 -4.78 4.58
C TYR A 88 0.05 -5.17 3.81
N CYS A 89 -0.59 -4.20 3.18
CA CYS A 89 -1.76 -4.42 2.34
C CYS A 89 -1.45 -4.04 0.90
N MET A 90 -2.00 -4.78 -0.06
CA MET A 90 -1.83 -4.54 -1.49
C MET A 90 -3.19 -4.38 -2.15
N ARG A 91 -3.29 -3.40 -3.07
CA ARG A 91 -4.42 -3.24 -3.97
C ARG A 91 -4.23 -4.13 -5.19
N LEU A 92 -5.27 -4.82 -5.62
CA LEU A 92 -5.28 -5.68 -6.80
C LEU A 92 -6.42 -5.29 -7.75
N THR A 93 -6.28 -5.55 -9.04
CA THR A 93 -7.46 -5.57 -9.94
C THR A 93 -8.35 -6.76 -9.59
N SER A 94 -9.63 -6.75 -10.00
CA SER A 94 -10.54 -7.87 -9.71
C SER A 94 -10.02 -9.21 -10.24
N SER A 95 -9.36 -9.23 -11.41
CA SER A 95 -8.76 -10.45 -11.97
C SER A 95 -7.61 -10.98 -11.11
N LEU A 96 -6.72 -10.09 -10.64
CA LEU A 96 -5.60 -10.48 -9.80
C LEU A 96 -6.04 -10.89 -8.41
N LEU A 97 -7.11 -10.28 -7.88
CA LEU A 97 -7.69 -10.68 -6.61
C LEU A 97 -8.19 -12.13 -6.65
N GLU A 98 -8.93 -12.50 -7.70
CA GLU A 98 -9.39 -13.89 -7.88
C GLU A 98 -8.22 -14.88 -7.95
N GLU A 99 -7.15 -14.53 -8.64
CA GLU A 99 -5.92 -15.33 -8.70
C GLU A 99 -5.25 -15.46 -7.33
N ALA A 100 -5.05 -14.34 -6.63
CA ALA A 100 -4.41 -14.30 -5.32
C ALA A 100 -5.16 -15.17 -4.30
N LEU A 101 -6.50 -15.12 -4.32
CA LEU A 101 -7.35 -15.95 -3.46
C LEU A 101 -7.18 -17.45 -3.76
N LYS A 102 -7.06 -17.84 -5.04
CA LYS A 102 -6.77 -19.23 -5.43
C LYS A 102 -5.39 -19.71 -4.94
N LEU A 103 -4.42 -18.79 -4.81
CA LEU A 103 -3.09 -19.07 -4.26
C LEU A 103 -3.03 -19.02 -2.72
N GLY A 104 -4.18 -18.87 -2.06
CA GLY A 104 -4.31 -18.88 -0.60
C GLY A 104 -3.92 -17.57 0.09
N VAL A 105 -3.83 -16.47 -0.66
CA VAL A 105 -3.70 -15.13 -0.08
C VAL A 105 -4.99 -14.75 0.63
N LYS A 106 -4.88 -13.97 1.72
CA LYS A 106 -6.00 -13.66 2.59
C LYS A 106 -6.36 -12.17 2.51
N THR A 107 -7.64 -11.90 2.68
CA THR A 107 -8.17 -10.53 2.88
C THR A 107 -8.24 -10.15 4.34
N SER A 108 -8.07 -11.10 5.26
CA SER A 108 -8.14 -10.84 6.70
C SER A 108 -6.91 -11.33 7.45
N THR A 109 -6.62 -10.65 8.56
CA THR A 109 -5.56 -11.02 9.50
C THR A 109 -6.06 -10.94 10.95
N GLN A 110 -5.48 -11.77 11.82
CA GLN A 110 -5.68 -11.72 13.26
C GLN A 110 -4.45 -11.10 13.91
N TRP A 111 -4.69 -10.08 14.72
CA TRP A 111 -3.65 -9.40 15.47
C TRP A 111 -3.35 -10.13 16.78
N SER A 112 -2.16 -9.93 17.33
CA SER A 112 -1.75 -10.50 18.62
C SER A 112 -2.68 -10.14 19.79
N GLY A 113 -3.41 -9.03 19.69
CA GLY A 113 -4.43 -8.62 20.66
C GLY A 113 -5.81 -9.30 20.48
N GLY A 114 -5.96 -10.26 19.56
CA GLY A 114 -7.20 -10.98 19.29
C GLY A 114 -8.19 -10.25 18.37
N ALA A 115 -7.94 -8.98 18.05
CA ALA A 115 -8.70 -8.26 17.04
C ALA A 115 -8.47 -8.86 15.64
N ALA A 116 -9.49 -8.86 14.80
CA ALA A 116 -9.38 -9.22 13.40
C ALA A 116 -9.62 -8.01 12.51
N THR A 117 -8.88 -7.92 11.41
CA THR A 117 -9.08 -6.90 10.38
C THR A 117 -9.37 -7.59 9.06
N ASP A 118 -10.39 -7.09 8.36
CA ASP A 118 -10.70 -7.46 6.98
C ASP A 118 -10.38 -6.26 6.06
N ALA A 119 -9.35 -6.43 5.23
CA ALA A 119 -8.90 -5.42 4.27
C ALA A 119 -10.01 -5.01 3.30
N THR A 120 -10.90 -5.94 2.92
CA THR A 120 -11.97 -5.65 1.96
C THR A 120 -13.04 -4.73 2.54
N GLN A 121 -13.27 -4.83 3.84
CA GLN A 121 -14.21 -3.99 4.56
C GLN A 121 -13.61 -2.61 4.86
N ILE A 122 -12.36 -2.59 5.35
CA ILE A 122 -11.72 -1.35 5.81
C ILE A 122 -11.19 -0.53 4.64
N PHE A 123 -10.49 -1.13 3.66
CA PHE A 123 -9.76 -0.40 2.62
C PHE A 123 -10.47 -0.40 1.27
N GLY A 124 -11.31 -1.41 1.01
CA GLY A 124 -12.03 -1.58 -0.25
C GLY A 124 -11.91 -3.00 -0.78
N ALA A 125 -12.87 -3.41 -1.62
CA ALA A 125 -13.01 -4.79 -2.07
C ALA A 125 -11.79 -5.34 -2.84
N ASP A 126 -10.92 -4.45 -3.30
CA ASP A 126 -9.71 -4.72 -4.07
C ASP A 126 -8.44 -4.90 -3.22
N TRP A 127 -8.58 -4.99 -1.89
CA TRP A 127 -7.42 -5.09 -0.98
C TRP A 127 -7.23 -6.48 -0.37
N ILE A 128 -5.97 -6.88 -0.29
CA ILE A 128 -5.48 -8.08 0.38
C ILE A 128 -4.39 -7.76 1.41
N PHE A 129 -4.15 -8.68 2.33
CA PHE A 129 -2.90 -8.69 3.09
C PHE A 129 -1.79 -9.34 2.27
N GLY A 130 -0.62 -8.72 2.26
CA GLY A 130 0.59 -9.31 1.72
C GLY A 130 0.95 -10.60 2.44
N ASN A 131 1.49 -11.56 1.71
CA ASN A 131 1.84 -12.89 2.19
C ASN A 131 3.26 -13.32 1.76
N TRP A 132 4.11 -12.36 1.38
CA TRP A 132 5.53 -12.57 1.06
C TRP A 132 5.78 -13.49 -0.14
N LYS A 133 4.77 -13.63 -1.01
CA LYS A 133 4.83 -14.46 -2.22
C LYS A 133 5.62 -13.76 -3.33
N ASN A 134 6.26 -14.52 -4.21
CA ASN A 134 7.00 -13.91 -5.33
C ASN A 134 6.06 -13.32 -6.38
N GLU A 135 4.86 -13.90 -6.51
CA GLU A 135 3.78 -13.47 -7.40
C GLU A 135 3.34 -12.01 -7.12
N GLU A 136 3.48 -11.55 -5.87
CA GLU A 136 3.18 -10.16 -5.49
C GLU A 136 4.01 -9.13 -6.24
N LEU A 137 5.23 -9.48 -6.68
CA LEU A 137 6.05 -8.61 -7.51
C LEU A 137 5.37 -8.35 -8.85
N GLN A 138 4.91 -9.41 -9.51
CA GLN A 138 4.18 -9.31 -10.76
C GLN A 138 2.85 -8.57 -10.57
N TRP A 139 2.09 -8.91 -9.54
CA TRP A 139 0.82 -8.23 -9.26
C TRP A 139 1.01 -6.74 -9.00
N CYS A 140 2.02 -6.35 -8.22
CA CYS A 140 2.32 -4.94 -7.94
C CYS A 140 2.61 -4.18 -9.25
N ARG A 141 3.37 -4.81 -10.15
CA ARG A 141 3.68 -4.25 -11.47
C ARG A 141 2.44 -4.10 -12.35
N GLU A 142 1.62 -5.14 -12.45
CA GLU A 142 0.41 -5.11 -13.27
C GLU A 142 -0.60 -4.07 -12.77
N VAL A 143 -0.74 -3.94 -11.45
CA VAL A 143 -1.61 -2.92 -10.84
C VAL A 143 -1.07 -1.52 -11.11
N TYR A 144 0.26 -1.31 -11.04
CA TYR A 144 0.86 -0.04 -11.45
C TYR A 144 0.47 0.32 -12.89
N GLU A 145 0.64 -0.62 -13.82
CA GLU A 145 0.37 -0.39 -15.26
C GLU A 145 -1.11 -0.13 -15.53
N PHE A 146 -1.99 -0.87 -14.84
CA PHE A 146 -3.43 -0.65 -14.91
C PHE A 146 -3.81 0.79 -14.53
N TYR A 147 -3.20 1.32 -13.48
CA TYR A 147 -3.46 2.68 -12.98
C TYR A 147 -2.60 3.77 -13.65
N ASP A 148 -1.68 3.42 -14.54
CA ASP A 148 -0.87 4.38 -15.31
C ASP A 148 -1.65 5.04 -16.45
N HIS A 149 -2.72 4.37 -16.92
CA HIS A 149 -3.54 4.83 -18.03
C HIS A 149 -4.87 5.45 -17.61
N LEU A 150 -5.15 5.55 -16.30
CA LEU A 150 -6.34 6.24 -15.83
C LEU A 150 -6.09 7.76 -15.84
N PRO A 151 -6.86 8.54 -16.62
CA PRO A 151 -6.72 9.99 -16.63
C PRO A 151 -6.98 10.54 -15.22
N GLU A 152 -6.35 11.67 -14.89
CA GLU A 152 -6.63 12.42 -13.67
C GLU A 152 -8.15 12.58 -13.50
N MET A 153 -8.72 11.90 -12.51
CA MET A 153 -10.10 12.15 -12.10
C MET A 153 -10.09 13.49 -11.35
N LYS A 154 -10.33 14.58 -12.11
CA LYS A 154 -10.48 15.95 -11.60
C LYS A 154 -11.71 16.10 -10.72
#